data_AF-A0A943AYQ6-F1
#
_entry.id   AF-A0A943AYQ6-F1
#
_cell.length_a   1.000
_cell.length_b   1.000
_cell.length_c   1.000
_cell.angle_alpha   90.00
_cell.angle_beta   90.00
_cell.angle_gamma   90.00
#
_symmetry.space_group_name_H-M   'P 1'
#
loop_
_entity.id
_entity.type
_entity.pdbx_description
1 polymer ?
#
loop_
_entity_poly.entity_id
_entity_poly.type
_entity_poly.pdbx_seq_one_letter_code
_entity_poly.pdbx_strand_id
1 'polypeptide(L)'
;MSLKKYEKRIIAVDKITVLNSYKPCVNRVINLTDERDLSEFYADTFDEIVQLVKLSYPESLLWIGELTEDLPNDLIFDEKTGFVRAMTDKELIDLTPKELAENEYLVGDKIATFDTIYEYIDEQGVKQTKTREQLIKEKIITLETEKEKARREREKVFEALDLYDKAVLRGDIIESEEGKKSRDEFRTAWLELPNNYVDITIPIETLYPEMPKIIEYFN
;
A
#
# COMPACT_ATOMS: atom_id res chain seq x y z
N MET A 1 -8.22 -22.99 -39.90
CA MET A 1 -7.33 -23.10 -38.72
C MET A 1 -7.46 -21.81 -37.94
N SER A 2 -7.85 -21.91 -36.67
CA SER A 2 -8.32 -20.82 -35.81
C SER A 2 -7.21 -19.81 -35.49
N LEU A 3 -7.30 -18.58 -36.03
CA LEU A 3 -6.49 -17.41 -35.67
C LEU A 3 -6.91 -16.83 -34.30
N LYS A 4 -6.96 -17.69 -33.28
CA LYS A 4 -6.97 -17.29 -31.86
C LYS A 4 -5.54 -17.09 -31.31
N LYS A 5 -4.54 -16.98 -32.19
CA LYS A 5 -3.22 -17.55 -31.89
C LYS A 5 -2.30 -16.64 -31.07
N TYR A 6 -2.56 -15.33 -30.99
CA TYR A 6 -1.73 -14.41 -30.23
C TYR A 6 -2.60 -13.39 -29.49
N GLU A 7 -2.74 -13.54 -28.17
CA GLU A 7 -3.40 -12.57 -27.27
C GLU A 7 -2.51 -11.31 -27.06
N LYS A 8 -2.01 -10.76 -28.16
CA LYS A 8 -1.07 -9.63 -28.19
C LYS A 8 -1.56 -8.53 -29.12
N ARG A 9 -1.09 -7.32 -28.86
CA ARG A 9 -1.26 -6.16 -29.73
C ARG A 9 0.09 -5.52 -30.03
N ILE A 10 0.23 -5.02 -31.25
CA ILE A 10 1.41 -4.27 -31.68
C ILE A 10 0.96 -2.83 -31.91
N ILE A 11 1.65 -1.88 -31.28
CA ILE A 11 1.37 -0.46 -31.46
C ILE A 11 2.59 0.19 -32.09
N ALA A 12 2.40 0.76 -33.27
CA ALA A 12 3.40 1.59 -33.93
C ALA A 12 3.30 3.01 -33.37
N VAL A 13 4.37 3.48 -32.76
CA VAL A 13 4.47 4.82 -32.18
C VAL A 13 5.49 5.66 -32.93
N ASP A 14 5.25 6.96 -33.02
CA ASP A 14 6.15 7.90 -33.68
C ASP A 14 7.52 7.96 -33.00
N LYS A 15 8.57 7.70 -33.78
CA LYS A 15 9.95 7.63 -33.28
C LYS A 15 10.43 8.97 -32.73
N ILE A 16 10.10 10.08 -33.40
CA ILE A 16 10.56 11.42 -33.01
C ILE A 16 9.96 11.79 -31.64
N THR A 17 8.68 11.53 -31.46
CA THR A 17 7.96 11.87 -30.22
C THR A 17 8.49 11.06 -29.04
N VAL A 18 8.72 9.76 -29.20
CA VAL A 18 9.26 8.92 -28.13
C VAL A 18 10.70 9.30 -27.77
N LEU A 19 11.55 9.57 -28.77
CA LEU A 19 12.96 9.91 -28.50
C LEU A 19 13.15 11.30 -27.88
N ASN A 20 12.25 12.25 -28.15
CA ASN A 20 12.40 13.63 -27.68
C ASN A 20 11.56 13.96 -26.44
N SER A 21 10.41 13.31 -26.28
CA SER A 21 9.44 13.64 -25.22
C SER A 21 9.07 12.45 -24.34
N TYR A 22 9.54 11.25 -24.68
CA TYR A 22 9.20 9.99 -24.00
C TYR A 22 7.71 9.65 -23.99
N LYS A 23 6.87 10.43 -24.69
CA LYS A 23 5.43 10.21 -24.77
C LYS A 23 5.05 9.44 -26.02
N PRO A 24 4.05 8.55 -25.94
CA PRO A 24 3.52 7.90 -27.11
C PRO A 24 2.75 8.89 -27.98
N CYS A 25 3.10 8.95 -29.26
CA CYS A 25 2.18 9.39 -30.30
C CYS A 25 1.87 8.17 -31.17
N VAL A 26 0.63 7.68 -31.10
CA VAL A 26 0.24 6.44 -31.77
C VAL A 26 0.01 6.68 -33.26
N ASN A 27 0.78 6.00 -34.10
CA ASN A 27 0.59 6.02 -35.55
C ASN A 27 -0.42 4.94 -35.98
N ARG A 28 -0.32 3.74 -35.41
CA ARG A 28 -1.22 2.62 -35.70
C ARG A 28 -1.31 1.65 -34.52
N VAL A 29 -2.51 1.12 -34.28
CA VAL A 29 -2.75 -0.03 -33.41
C VAL A 29 -3.09 -1.23 -34.29
N ILE A 30 -2.48 -2.37 -34.02
CA ILE A 30 -2.67 -3.63 -34.74
C ILE A 30 -3.03 -4.70 -33.72
N ASN A 31 -4.29 -5.14 -33.74
CA ASN A 31 -4.79 -6.14 -32.82
C ASN A 31 -4.70 -7.53 -33.46
N LEU A 32 -3.85 -8.41 -32.93
CA LEU A 32 -3.60 -9.74 -33.51
C LEU A 32 -4.71 -10.77 -33.24
N THR A 33 -5.86 -10.29 -32.77
CA THR A 33 -7.12 -11.05 -32.69
C THR A 33 -8.16 -10.58 -33.70
N ASP A 34 -7.97 -9.43 -34.37
CA ASP A 34 -8.86 -8.97 -35.44
C ASP A 34 -8.38 -9.58 -36.77
N GLU A 35 -9.26 -10.36 -37.41
CA GLU A 35 -8.96 -10.99 -38.70
C GLU A 35 -8.63 -9.96 -39.79
N ARG A 36 -9.13 -8.73 -39.69
CA ARG A 36 -8.82 -7.66 -40.66
C ARG A 36 -7.37 -7.24 -40.55
N ASP A 37 -6.90 -6.92 -39.35
CA ASP A 37 -5.52 -6.53 -39.09
C ASP A 37 -4.56 -7.68 -39.43
N LEU A 38 -4.91 -8.92 -39.09
CA LEU A 38 -4.11 -10.10 -39.44
C LEU A 38 -4.04 -10.33 -40.95
N SER A 39 -5.13 -10.08 -41.68
CA SER A 39 -5.16 -10.29 -43.14
C SER A 39 -4.28 -9.31 -43.92
N GLU A 40 -3.92 -8.16 -43.33
CA GLU A 40 -2.96 -7.22 -43.91
C GLU A 40 -1.53 -7.79 -43.90
N PHE A 41 -1.22 -8.67 -42.94
CA PHE A 41 0.11 -9.25 -42.73
C PHE A 41 0.06 -10.76 -42.94
N TYR A 42 0.21 -11.19 -44.21
CA TYR A 42 0.26 -12.60 -44.64
C TYR A 42 1.49 -13.34 -44.06
N ALA A 43 1.45 -13.68 -42.78
CA ALA A 43 2.54 -14.33 -42.06
C ALA A 43 2.02 -15.46 -41.14
N ASP A 44 2.84 -16.51 -40.99
CA ASP A 44 2.48 -17.70 -40.21
C ASP A 44 2.99 -17.64 -38.77
N THR A 45 3.97 -16.76 -38.50
CA THR A 45 4.61 -16.58 -37.20
C THR A 45 4.54 -15.14 -36.69
N PHE A 46 4.56 -14.98 -35.36
CA PHE A 46 4.56 -13.68 -34.71
C PHE A 46 5.77 -12.82 -35.12
N ASP A 47 6.96 -13.41 -35.22
CA ASP A 47 8.18 -12.68 -35.58
C ASP A 47 8.12 -12.15 -37.02
N GLU A 48 7.55 -12.92 -37.95
CA GLU A 48 7.30 -12.46 -39.33
C GLU A 48 6.31 -11.30 -39.36
N ILE A 49 5.23 -11.37 -38.57
CA ILE A 49 4.26 -10.25 -38.45
C ILE A 49 5.00 -9.00 -37.96
N VAL A 50 5.82 -9.10 -36.91
CA VAL A 50 6.59 -7.97 -36.38
C VAL A 50 7.52 -7.38 -37.44
N GLN A 51 8.20 -8.22 -38.24
CA GLN A 51 9.06 -7.75 -39.34
C GLN A 51 8.26 -7.02 -40.43
N LEU A 52 7.11 -7.56 -40.84
CA LEU A 52 6.23 -6.92 -41.83
C LEU A 52 5.68 -5.59 -41.33
N VAL A 53 5.34 -5.50 -40.05
CA VAL A 53 4.91 -4.25 -39.43
C VAL A 53 6.05 -3.23 -39.42
N LYS A 54 7.29 -3.63 -39.08
CA LYS A 54 8.47 -2.74 -39.17
C LYS A 54 8.70 -2.23 -40.60
N LEU A 55 8.53 -3.08 -41.61
CA LEU A 55 8.66 -2.69 -43.01
C LEU A 55 7.56 -1.72 -43.46
N SER A 56 6.34 -1.89 -42.95
CA SER A 56 5.19 -1.03 -43.26
C SER A 56 5.28 0.33 -42.56
N TYR A 57 5.95 0.39 -41.41
CA TYR A 57 6.12 1.60 -40.59
C TYR A 57 7.61 1.84 -40.25
N PRO A 58 8.46 2.15 -41.24
CA PRO A 58 9.92 2.22 -41.04
C PRO A 58 10.37 3.35 -40.12
N GLU A 59 9.58 4.43 -40.03
CA GLU A 59 9.84 5.58 -39.15
C GLU A 59 9.18 5.44 -37.78
N SER A 60 8.51 4.32 -37.50
CA SER A 60 7.87 4.08 -36.21
C SER A 60 8.68 3.12 -35.35
N LEU A 61 8.59 3.29 -34.03
CA LEU A 61 9.02 2.29 -33.07
C LEU A 61 7.83 1.40 -32.72
N LEU A 62 8.09 0.14 -32.37
CA LEU A 62 7.01 -0.80 -32.02
C LEU A 62 6.99 -1.07 -30.53
N TRP A 63 5.81 -0.92 -29.94
CA TRP A 63 5.47 -1.43 -28.63
C TRP A 63 4.70 -2.74 -28.80
N ILE A 64 5.06 -3.75 -28.01
CA ILE A 64 4.40 -5.06 -28.01
C ILE A 64 3.93 -5.30 -26.59
N GLY A 65 2.65 -5.57 -26.42
CA GLY A 65 2.10 -6.00 -25.14
C GLY A 65 0.85 -6.83 -25.29
N GLU A 66 0.22 -7.15 -24.18
CA GLU A 66 -1.01 -7.93 -24.17
C GLU A 66 -2.20 -7.10 -24.66
N LEU A 67 -3.26 -7.76 -25.12
CA LEU A 67 -4.49 -7.10 -25.57
C LEU A 67 -5.18 -6.28 -24.47
N THR A 68 -5.02 -6.71 -23.22
CA THR A 68 -5.64 -6.13 -22.03
C THR A 68 -4.80 -5.03 -21.38
N GLU A 69 -3.52 -4.94 -21.72
CA GLU A 69 -2.67 -3.85 -21.23
C GLU A 69 -3.04 -2.56 -21.95
N ASP A 70 -2.80 -1.39 -21.35
CA ASP A 70 -2.90 -0.09 -22.04
C ASP A 70 -1.51 0.41 -22.41
N LEU A 71 -1.44 1.27 -23.45
CA LEU A 71 -0.14 1.78 -23.89
C LEU A 71 0.39 2.69 -22.78
N PRO A 72 1.60 2.43 -22.25
CA PRO A 72 2.17 3.28 -21.21
C PRO A 72 2.32 4.72 -21.68
N ASN A 73 2.08 5.67 -20.78
CA ASN A 73 2.23 7.10 -21.08
C ASN A 73 3.69 7.53 -21.27
N ASP A 74 4.62 6.78 -20.69
CA ASP A 74 6.05 7.07 -20.72
C ASP A 74 6.79 5.86 -21.29
N LEU A 75 7.36 6.04 -22.48
CA LEU A 75 8.04 5.02 -23.27
C LEU A 75 9.51 5.37 -23.46
N ILE A 76 10.35 4.34 -23.40
CA ILE A 76 11.78 4.44 -23.71
C ILE A 76 12.16 3.44 -24.79
N PHE A 77 13.05 3.84 -25.69
CA PHE A 77 13.59 2.95 -26.71
C PHE A 77 14.69 2.08 -26.11
N ASP A 78 14.51 0.76 -26.21
CA ASP A 78 15.51 -0.22 -25.78
C ASP A 78 16.35 -0.68 -26.98
N GLU A 79 17.61 -0.24 -27.01
CA GLU A 79 18.55 -0.59 -28.08
C GLU A 79 18.83 -2.09 -28.18
N LYS A 80 18.67 -2.85 -27.07
CA LYS A 80 18.95 -4.29 -27.08
C LYS A 80 17.89 -5.08 -27.82
N THR A 81 16.62 -4.70 -27.64
CA THR A 81 15.48 -5.39 -28.24
C THR A 81 15.03 -4.72 -29.54
N GLY A 82 15.40 -3.45 -29.76
CA GLY A 82 14.99 -2.67 -30.92
C GLY A 82 13.50 -2.32 -30.90
N PHE A 83 12.91 -2.29 -29.69
CA PHE A 83 11.50 -1.99 -29.43
C PHE A 83 11.38 -0.89 -28.36
N VAL A 84 10.19 -0.32 -28.24
CA VAL A 84 9.87 0.57 -27.11
C VAL A 84 9.21 -0.22 -26.00
N ARG A 85 9.56 0.13 -24.76
CA ARG A 85 8.98 -0.43 -23.55
C ARG A 85 8.52 0.69 -22.61
N ALA A 86 7.74 0.33 -21.60
CA ALA A 86 7.48 1.24 -20.48
C ALA A 86 8.81 1.66 -19.83
N MET A 87 8.92 2.95 -19.54
CA MET A 87 10.02 3.48 -18.75
C MET A 87 9.89 2.98 -17.29
N THR A 88 11.00 2.71 -16.61
CA THR A 88 10.94 2.43 -15.16
C THR A 88 10.74 3.71 -14.37
N ASP A 89 10.23 3.62 -13.13
CA ASP A 89 10.02 4.83 -12.33
C ASP A 89 11.34 5.55 -12.04
N LYS A 90 12.44 4.79 -11.91
CA LYS A 90 13.78 5.34 -11.77
C LYS A 90 14.21 6.14 -13.01
N GLU A 91 14.06 5.56 -14.20
CA GLU A 91 14.36 6.26 -15.46
C GLU A 91 13.49 7.51 -15.61
N LEU A 92 12.23 7.45 -15.17
CA LEU A 92 11.32 8.58 -15.18
C LEU A 92 11.80 9.70 -14.25
N ILE A 93 12.26 9.38 -13.04
CA ILE A 93 12.80 10.36 -12.08
C ILE A 93 14.13 10.94 -12.58
N ASP A 94 14.99 10.13 -13.20
CA ASP A 94 16.27 10.60 -13.72
C ASP A 94 16.08 11.57 -14.91
N LEU A 95 15.04 11.37 -15.72
CA LEU A 95 14.79 12.13 -16.96
C LEU A 95 13.79 13.29 -16.80
N THR A 96 12.90 13.23 -15.82
CA THR A 96 11.89 14.27 -15.56
C THR A 96 12.16 14.97 -14.23
N PRO A 97 11.81 16.27 -14.08
CA PRO A 97 11.91 16.98 -12.80
C PRO A 97 10.80 16.54 -11.82
N LYS A 98 10.44 15.26 -11.82
CA LYS A 98 9.43 14.71 -10.92
C LYS A 98 10.11 14.44 -9.58
N GLU A 99 9.99 15.39 -8.67
CA GLU A 99 10.38 15.17 -7.28
C GLU A 99 9.47 14.11 -6.66
N LEU A 100 10.07 13.14 -5.99
CA LEU A 100 9.33 12.17 -5.17
C LEU A 100 8.54 12.92 -4.09
N ALA A 101 7.31 12.50 -3.83
CA ALA A 101 6.59 13.02 -2.67
C ALA A 101 7.29 12.61 -1.36
N GLU A 102 7.07 13.35 -0.27
CA GLU A 102 7.72 13.07 1.04
C GLU A 102 7.47 11.66 1.58
N ASN A 103 6.36 11.03 1.16
CA ASN A 103 5.96 9.68 1.51
C ASN A 103 6.33 8.62 0.47
N GLU A 104 7.08 8.99 -0.57
CA GLU A 104 7.48 8.12 -1.68
C GLU A 104 8.99 7.89 -1.68
N TYR A 105 9.41 6.68 -2.06
CA TYR A 105 10.81 6.33 -2.21
C TYR A 105 11.02 5.27 -3.27
N LEU A 106 12.25 5.20 -3.79
CA LEU A 106 12.63 4.22 -4.80
C LEU A 106 13.10 2.92 -4.14
N VAL A 107 12.40 1.82 -4.42
CA VAL A 107 12.86 0.44 -4.15
C VAL A 107 13.27 -0.19 -5.47
N GLY A 108 14.57 -0.14 -5.79
CA GLY A 108 15.07 -0.57 -7.09
C GLY A 108 14.57 0.34 -8.20
N ASP A 109 13.65 -0.18 -9.02
CA ASP A 109 13.10 0.50 -10.21
C ASP A 109 11.62 0.94 -10.03
N LYS A 110 11.06 0.78 -8.82
CA LYS A 110 9.66 1.12 -8.51
C LYS A 110 9.55 2.12 -7.37
N ILE A 111 8.57 3.02 -7.47
CA ILE A 111 8.18 3.89 -6.37
C ILE A 111 7.32 3.10 -5.39
N ALA A 112 7.70 3.12 -4.12
CA ALA A 112 6.92 2.62 -3.01
C ALA A 112 6.55 3.77 -2.08
N THR A 113 5.41 3.64 -1.40
CA THR A 113 4.97 4.60 -0.39
C THR A 113 5.24 4.08 1.02
N PHE A 114 5.57 4.97 1.95
CA PHE A 114 5.74 4.65 3.36
C PHE A 114 4.97 5.65 4.24
N ASP A 115 4.65 5.23 5.47
CA ASP A 115 4.01 6.11 6.45
C ASP A 115 5.06 7.00 7.11
N THR A 116 5.11 8.28 6.73
CA THR A 116 6.05 9.27 7.29
C THR A 116 6.00 9.40 8.82
N ILE A 117 4.88 9.01 9.45
CA ILE A 117 4.71 9.10 10.90
C ILE A 117 5.44 7.96 11.59
N TYR A 118 5.24 6.71 11.16
CA TYR A 118 5.73 5.52 11.86
C TYR A 118 6.88 4.80 11.16
N GLU A 119 7.19 5.16 9.93
CA GLU A 119 8.23 4.53 9.13
C GLU A 119 9.26 5.59 8.70
N TYR A 120 10.50 5.13 8.47
CA TYR A 120 11.57 5.94 7.91
C TYR A 120 12.43 5.09 7.00
N ILE A 121 13.28 5.76 6.23
CA ILE A 121 14.21 5.11 5.31
C ILE A 121 15.61 5.29 5.86
N ASP A 122 16.31 4.17 6.03
CA ASP A 122 17.70 4.20 6.48
C ASP A 122 18.66 4.69 5.39
N GLU A 123 19.92 4.90 5.75
CA GLU A 123 20.98 5.34 4.82
C GLU A 123 21.23 4.32 3.68
N GLN A 124 20.72 3.09 3.83
CA GLN A 124 20.82 2.01 2.86
C GLN A 124 19.58 1.94 1.94
N GLY A 125 18.62 2.84 2.08
CA GLY A 125 17.40 2.88 1.26
C GLY A 125 16.36 1.83 1.64
N VAL A 126 16.47 1.23 2.84
CA VAL A 126 15.54 0.22 3.34
C VAL A 126 14.52 0.86 4.26
N LYS A 127 13.25 0.50 4.06
CA LYS A 127 12.15 0.93 4.90
C LYS A 127 12.24 0.23 6.26
N GLN A 128 12.29 1.02 7.31
CA GLN A 128 12.24 0.56 8.69
C GLN A 128 11.09 1.21 9.45
N THR A 129 10.57 0.50 10.44
CA THR A 129 9.58 1.05 11.37
C THR A 129 10.29 1.76 12.50
N LYS A 130 9.85 2.98 12.84
CA LYS A 130 10.41 3.76 13.93
C LYS A 130 10.26 3.01 15.25
N THR A 131 11.33 2.99 16.03
CA THR A 131 11.29 2.43 17.39
C THR A 131 10.48 3.35 18.31
N ARG A 132 9.98 2.82 19.43
CA ARG A 132 9.27 3.63 20.43
C ARG A 132 10.11 4.81 20.90
N GLU A 133 11.42 4.61 21.10
CA GLU A 133 12.35 5.68 21.47
C GLU A 133 12.41 6.81 20.44
N GLN A 134 12.44 6.46 19.15
CA GLN A 134 12.39 7.45 18.06
C GLN A 134 11.06 8.20 18.06
N LEU A 135 9.94 7.49 18.21
CA LEU A 135 8.60 8.10 18.29
C LEU A 135 8.44 9.03 19.50
N ILE A 136 9.06 8.73 20.64
CA ILE A 136 9.11 9.60 21.82
C ILE A 136 9.97 10.84 21.55
N LYS A 137 11.14 10.66 20.93
CA LYS A 137 12.05 11.76 20.58
C LYS A 137 11.41 12.74 19.59
N GLU A 138 10.65 12.23 18.62
CA GLU A 138 9.87 13.00 17.65
C GLU A 138 8.58 13.59 18.23
N LYS A 139 8.28 13.35 19.51
CA LYS A 139 7.06 13.79 20.21
C LYS A 139 5.76 13.28 19.58
N ILE A 140 5.83 12.19 18.82
CA ILE A 140 4.66 11.47 18.30
C ILE A 140 3.99 10.71 19.46
N ILE A 141 4.80 10.06 20.30
CA ILE A 141 4.34 9.47 21.56
C ILE A 141 4.68 10.46 22.67
N THR A 142 3.64 10.94 23.34
CA THR A 142 3.72 11.78 24.54
C THR A 142 2.97 11.12 25.70
N LEU A 143 3.25 11.55 26.94
CA LEU A 143 2.51 11.06 28.11
C LEU A 143 1.01 11.31 27.97
N GLU A 144 0.62 12.47 27.43
CA GLU A 144 -0.79 12.81 27.25
C GLU A 144 -1.46 11.95 26.18
N THR A 145 -0.79 11.67 25.05
CA THR A 145 -1.37 10.80 24.01
C THR A 145 -1.57 9.36 24.50
N GLU A 146 -0.64 8.84 25.30
CA GLU A 146 -0.77 7.51 25.90
C GLU A 146 -1.87 7.48 26.97
N LYS A 147 -1.93 8.49 27.85
CA LYS A 147 -3.02 8.63 28.83
C LYS A 147 -4.38 8.74 28.15
N GLU A 148 -4.47 9.45 27.03
CA GLU A 148 -5.69 9.56 26.24
C GLU A 148 -6.09 8.22 25.61
N LYS A 149 -5.12 7.43 25.15
CA LYS A 149 -5.36 6.06 24.71
C LYS A 149 -5.95 5.20 25.82
N ALA A 150 -5.39 5.27 27.03
CA ALA A 150 -5.94 4.56 28.19
C ALA A 150 -7.33 5.08 28.60
N ARG A 151 -7.62 6.39 28.48
CA ARG A 151 -8.96 6.93 28.75
C ARG A 151 -10.01 6.36 27.80
N ARG A 152 -9.70 6.29 26.50
CA ARG A 152 -10.59 5.70 25.49
C ARG A 152 -10.82 4.21 25.73
N GLU A 153 -9.78 3.48 26.11
CA GLU A 153 -9.95 2.05 26.41
C GLU A 153 -10.77 1.84 27.69
N ARG A 154 -10.51 2.66 28.71
CA ARG A 154 -11.28 2.67 29.96
C ARG A 154 -12.77 2.93 29.71
N GLU A 155 -13.14 3.80 28.78
CA GLU A 155 -14.55 4.06 28.46
C GLU A 155 -15.27 2.78 28.00
N LYS A 156 -14.65 1.98 27.11
CA LYS A 156 -15.22 0.70 26.67
C LYS A 156 -15.35 -0.28 27.84
N VAL A 157 -14.29 -0.40 28.64
CA VAL A 157 -14.30 -1.30 29.81
C VAL A 157 -15.36 -0.87 30.83
N PHE A 158 -15.58 0.43 30.99
CA PHE A 158 -16.56 0.96 31.93
C PHE A 158 -18.00 0.74 31.46
N GLU A 159 -18.22 0.63 30.15
CA GLU A 159 -19.50 0.20 29.59
C GLU A 159 -19.80 -1.27 29.99
N ALA A 160 -18.82 -2.16 29.86
CA ALA A 160 -18.96 -3.55 30.32
C ALA A 160 -19.21 -3.65 31.84
N LEU A 161 -18.50 -2.83 32.63
CA LEU A 161 -18.72 -2.72 34.09
C LEU A 161 -20.13 -2.22 34.42
N ASP A 162 -20.64 -1.22 33.70
CA ASP A 162 -21.98 -0.68 33.91
C ASP A 162 -23.07 -1.71 33.57
N LEU A 163 -22.88 -2.52 32.52
CA LEU A 163 -23.77 -3.64 32.20
C LEU A 163 -23.76 -4.71 33.30
N TYR A 164 -22.57 -5.06 33.81
CA TYR A 164 -22.42 -5.97 34.93
C TYR A 164 -23.15 -5.46 36.18
N ASP A 165 -22.90 -4.20 36.57
CA ASP A 165 -23.53 -3.58 37.74
C ASP A 165 -25.07 -3.56 37.62
N LYS A 166 -25.60 -3.27 36.42
CA LYS A 166 -27.04 -3.35 36.15
C LYS A 166 -27.58 -4.77 36.28
N ALA A 167 -26.87 -5.79 35.80
CA ALA A 167 -27.28 -7.19 35.90
C ALA A 167 -27.34 -7.64 37.38
N VAL A 168 -26.35 -7.24 38.18
CA VAL A 168 -26.35 -7.48 39.63
C VAL A 168 -27.53 -6.78 40.31
N LEU A 169 -27.78 -5.51 39.98
CA LEU A 169 -28.90 -4.74 40.56
C LEU A 169 -30.28 -5.30 40.21
N ARG A 170 -30.45 -5.87 39.00
CA ARG A 170 -31.69 -6.56 38.60
C ARG A 170 -31.85 -7.94 39.26
N GLY A 171 -30.78 -8.48 39.85
CA GLY A 171 -30.76 -9.82 40.43
C GLY A 171 -30.52 -10.93 39.41
N ASP A 172 -30.11 -10.60 38.18
CA ASP A 172 -29.74 -11.57 37.13
C ASP A 172 -28.43 -12.32 37.51
N ILE A 173 -27.57 -11.64 38.27
CA ILE A 173 -26.30 -12.18 38.80
C ILE A 173 -26.31 -12.05 40.31
N ILE A 174 -25.98 -13.16 40.99
CA ILE A 174 -25.69 -13.16 42.42
C ILE A 174 -24.19 -12.95 42.59
N GLU A 175 -23.79 -11.72 42.91
CA GLU A 175 -22.40 -11.36 43.17
C GLU A 175 -21.97 -11.85 44.57
N SER A 176 -20.80 -12.51 44.65
CA SER A 176 -20.18 -12.87 45.93
C SER A 176 -19.38 -11.68 46.50
N GLU A 177 -19.07 -11.71 47.80
CA GLU A 177 -18.20 -10.67 48.40
C GLU A 177 -16.84 -10.57 47.70
N GLU A 178 -16.28 -11.72 47.30
CA GLU A 178 -15.02 -11.79 46.54
C GLU A 178 -15.17 -11.20 45.13
N GLY A 179 -16.30 -11.46 44.44
CA GLY A 179 -16.60 -10.89 43.14
C GLY A 179 -16.73 -9.37 43.19
N LYS A 180 -17.45 -8.86 44.20
CA LYS A 180 -17.58 -7.43 44.45
C LYS A 180 -16.23 -6.75 44.68
N LYS A 181 -15.40 -7.37 45.52
CA LYS A 181 -14.04 -6.88 45.79
C LYS A 181 -13.19 -6.85 44.53
N SER A 182 -13.22 -7.93 43.73
CA SER A 182 -12.48 -8.00 42.46
C SER A 182 -12.94 -6.94 41.45
N ARG A 183 -14.24 -6.67 41.33
CA ARG A 183 -14.79 -5.59 40.50
C ARG A 183 -14.31 -4.22 40.98
N ASP A 184 -14.38 -3.95 42.29
CA ASP A 184 -14.00 -2.66 42.86
C ASP A 184 -12.49 -2.40 42.73
N GLU A 185 -11.66 -3.42 42.92
CA GLU A 185 -10.21 -3.37 42.68
C GLU A 185 -9.89 -3.10 41.21
N PHE A 186 -10.54 -3.82 40.29
CA PHE A 186 -10.38 -3.62 38.85
C PHE A 186 -10.78 -2.21 38.40
N ARG A 187 -11.93 -1.71 38.89
CA ARG A 187 -12.40 -0.33 38.62
C ARG A 187 -11.40 0.70 39.13
N THR A 188 -10.89 0.51 40.34
CA THR A 188 -9.91 1.42 40.95
C THR A 188 -8.60 1.41 40.17
N ALA A 189 -8.10 0.24 39.79
CA ALA A 189 -6.88 0.09 38.99
C ALA A 189 -6.98 0.88 37.66
N TRP A 190 -8.12 0.81 36.96
CA TRP A 190 -8.36 1.59 35.75
C TRP A 190 -8.45 3.12 35.99
N LEU A 191 -8.99 3.56 37.13
CA LEU A 191 -9.06 4.97 37.48
C LEU A 191 -7.67 5.55 37.82
N GLU A 192 -6.83 4.75 38.47
CA GLU A 192 -5.49 5.16 38.89
C GLU A 192 -4.43 5.04 37.79
N LEU A 193 -4.65 4.18 36.79
CA LEU A 193 -3.68 3.93 35.71
C LEU A 193 -3.14 5.20 35.02
N PRO A 194 -3.97 6.19 34.61
CA PRO A 194 -3.45 7.43 34.00
C PRO A 194 -2.65 8.32 34.98
N ASN A 195 -2.91 8.21 36.29
CA ASN A 195 -2.18 8.96 37.31
C ASN A 195 -0.82 8.32 37.62
N ASN A 196 -0.76 6.99 37.58
CA ASN A 196 0.42 6.20 37.86
C ASN A 196 1.34 6.04 36.63
N TYR A 197 0.85 6.37 35.43
CA TYR A 197 1.65 6.33 34.20
C TYR A 197 2.58 7.55 34.10
N VAL A 198 3.85 7.32 34.44
CA VAL A 198 4.93 8.32 34.44
C VAL A 198 6.04 7.99 33.46
N ASP A 199 6.25 6.70 33.18
CA ASP A 199 7.30 6.23 32.27
C ASP A 199 6.75 5.97 30.87
N ILE A 200 7.07 6.88 29.95
CA ILE A 200 6.66 6.82 28.55
C ILE A 200 7.38 5.72 27.76
N THR A 201 8.52 5.22 28.25
CA THR A 201 9.27 4.15 27.55
C THR A 201 8.52 2.82 27.59
N ILE A 202 7.66 2.63 28.59
CA ILE A 202 6.81 1.45 28.74
C ILE A 202 5.47 1.72 28.02
N PRO A 203 5.03 0.87 27.07
CA PRO A 203 3.71 1.01 26.47
C PRO A 203 2.60 0.96 27.52
N ILE A 204 1.64 1.89 27.48
CA ILE A 204 0.62 1.97 28.53
C ILE A 204 -0.26 0.71 28.60
N GLU A 205 -0.38 -0.03 27.50
CA GLU A 205 -1.16 -1.26 27.39
C GLU A 205 -0.61 -2.39 28.24
N THR A 206 0.70 -2.41 28.49
CA THR A 206 1.30 -3.45 29.35
C THR A 206 0.92 -3.27 30.81
N LEU A 207 0.35 -2.13 31.17
CA LEU A 207 -0.09 -1.81 32.53
C LEU A 207 -1.61 -1.99 32.71
N TYR A 208 -2.34 -2.32 31.65
CA TYR A 208 -3.78 -2.50 31.74
C TYR A 208 -4.12 -3.61 32.75
N PRO A 209 -5.03 -3.35 33.70
CA PRO A 209 -5.40 -4.35 34.68
C PRO A 209 -6.12 -5.51 33.99
N GLU A 210 -5.87 -6.73 34.47
CA GLU A 210 -6.50 -7.93 33.94
C GLU A 210 -8.01 -7.90 34.22
N MET A 211 -8.80 -8.17 33.19
CA MET A 211 -10.26 -8.16 33.30
C MET A 211 -10.76 -9.38 34.09
N PRO A 212 -11.50 -9.19 35.19
CA PRO A 212 -12.10 -10.31 35.91
C PRO A 212 -13.11 -11.05 35.02
N LYS A 213 -13.10 -12.38 35.07
CA LYS A 213 -14.00 -13.24 34.26
C LYS A 213 -15.49 -12.90 34.42
N ILE A 214 -15.87 -12.42 35.60
CA ILE A 214 -17.25 -11.99 35.90
C ILE A 214 -17.71 -10.81 35.04
N ILE A 215 -16.79 -9.94 34.62
CA ILE A 215 -17.02 -8.76 33.78
C ILE A 215 -16.76 -9.08 32.31
N GLU A 216 -15.81 -9.98 32.02
CA GLU A 216 -15.48 -10.42 30.65
C GLU A 216 -16.71 -10.91 29.86
N TYR A 217 -17.70 -11.50 30.53
CA TYR A 217 -18.97 -11.90 29.91
C TYR A 217 -19.76 -10.73 29.28
N PHE A 218 -19.50 -9.49 29.71
CA PHE A 218 -20.21 -8.27 29.29
C PHE A 218 -19.40 -7.37 28.35
N ASN A 219 -18.16 -7.74 28.03
CA ASN A 219 -17.26 -6.98 27.18
C ASN A 219 -17.39 -7.34 25.69
#